data_AF-A0A959E8D0-F1
#
_entry.id   AF-A0A959E8D0-F1
#
_cell.length_a   1.000
_cell.length_b   1.000
_cell.length_c   1.000
_cell.angle_alpha   90.00
_cell.angle_beta   90.00
_cell.angle_gamma   90.00
#
_symmetry.space_group_name_H-M   'P 1'
#
loop_
_entity.id
_entity.type
_entity.pdbx_description
1 polymer ?
#
loop_
_entity_poly.entity_id
_entity_poly.type
_entity_poly.pdbx_seq_one_letter_code
_entity_poly.pdbx_strand_id
1 'polypeptide(L)'
;MEYSEPNPPYIKGRGAQINPANRFHQHVYDPEPQEREARTQYIHVYPKSMLNRVTSPDIGMGWSMNPYQGCEHGCIYCYTWNSSNSIATRS
;
A
#
# COMPACT_ATOMS: atom_id res chain seq x y z
N MET A 1 -25.75 -35.52 8.25
CA MET A 1 -26.58 -34.55 9.02
C MET A 1 -25.76 -34.18 10.23
N GLU A 2 -25.07 -33.06 10.16
CA GLU A 2 -24.11 -32.63 11.18
C GLU A 2 -24.79 -31.55 12.01
N TYR A 3 -24.92 -31.80 13.32
CA TYR A 3 -25.69 -31.00 14.24
C TYR A 3 -24.95 -29.69 14.54
N SER A 4 -25.55 -28.55 14.17
CA SER A 4 -25.06 -27.22 14.56
C SER A 4 -25.42 -26.95 16.02
N GLU A 5 -24.41 -26.83 16.90
CA GLU A 5 -24.62 -26.38 18.27
C GLU A 5 -25.22 -24.95 18.30
N PRO A 6 -26.18 -24.65 19.19
CA PRO A 6 -26.80 -23.33 19.26
C PRO A 6 -25.79 -22.31 19.83
N ASN A 7 -25.61 -21.19 19.13
CA ASN A 7 -24.78 -20.07 19.62
C ASN A 7 -25.23 -19.63 21.03
N PRO A 8 -24.29 -19.36 21.96
CA PRO A 8 -24.63 -18.92 23.31
C PRO A 8 -25.40 -17.58 23.29
N PRO A 9 -26.21 -17.29 24.32
CA PRO A 9 -27.05 -16.10 24.38
C PRO A 9 -26.22 -14.81 24.25
N TYR A 10 -26.66 -13.92 23.36
CA TYR A 10 -26.00 -12.66 23.05
C TYR A 10 -25.96 -11.70 24.27
N ILE A 11 -24.77 -11.26 24.67
CA ILE A 11 -24.54 -10.36 25.82
C ILE A 11 -24.28 -8.93 25.30
N LYS A 12 -25.17 -7.97 25.61
CA LYS A 12 -25.08 -6.59 25.11
C LYS A 12 -23.78 -5.89 25.57
N GLY A 13 -22.88 -5.56 24.63
CA GLY A 13 -21.60 -4.88 24.86
C GLY A 13 -20.86 -4.56 23.56
N ARG A 14 -19.71 -3.86 23.62
CA ARG A 14 -18.88 -3.51 22.44
C ARG A 14 -17.74 -4.52 22.14
N GLY A 15 -17.80 -5.70 22.73
CA GLY A 15 -16.81 -6.77 22.52
C GLY A 15 -17.28 -7.82 21.53
N ALA A 16 -16.34 -8.48 20.85
CA ALA A 16 -16.64 -9.66 20.04
C ALA A 16 -17.09 -10.82 20.96
N GLN A 17 -18.31 -11.33 20.74
CA GLN A 17 -18.90 -12.38 21.59
C GLN A 17 -18.64 -13.80 21.06
N ILE A 18 -18.25 -13.91 19.80
CA ILE A 18 -17.97 -15.16 19.12
C ILE A 18 -16.64 -14.98 18.40
N ASN A 19 -15.73 -15.93 18.61
CA ASN A 19 -14.49 -16.04 17.87
C ASN A 19 -14.59 -17.23 16.92
N PRO A 20 -15.25 -17.09 15.75
CA PRO A 20 -15.38 -18.20 14.81
C PRO A 20 -13.97 -18.63 14.37
N ALA A 21 -13.73 -19.95 14.34
CA ALA A 21 -12.44 -20.48 13.93
C ALA A 21 -12.11 -19.97 12.52
N ASN A 22 -10.99 -19.25 12.39
CA ASN A 22 -10.52 -18.79 11.09
C ASN A 22 -10.14 -20.02 10.24
N ARG A 23 -10.75 -20.16 9.06
CA ARG A 23 -10.44 -21.24 8.10
C ARG A 23 -8.97 -21.27 7.64
N PHE A 24 -8.24 -20.18 7.85
CA PHE A 24 -6.81 -20.01 7.54
C PHE A 24 -5.94 -19.94 8.80
N HIS A 25 -6.44 -20.39 9.96
CA HIS A 25 -5.71 -20.34 11.22
C HIS A 25 -4.43 -21.21 11.22
N GLN A 26 -4.39 -22.25 10.38
CA GLN A 26 -3.13 -22.89 10.01
C GLN A 26 -2.38 -21.96 9.07
N HIS A 27 -1.44 -21.20 9.62
CA HIS A 27 -0.54 -20.36 8.84
C HIS A 27 0.15 -21.21 7.77
N VAL A 28 -0.06 -20.86 6.51
CA VAL A 28 0.84 -21.25 5.43
C VAL A 28 2.06 -20.36 5.57
N TYR A 29 3.22 -20.97 5.84
CA TYR A 29 4.49 -20.25 5.80
C TYR A 29 4.71 -19.78 4.36
N ASP A 30 4.59 -18.47 4.14
CA ASP A 30 5.01 -17.84 2.90
C ASP A 30 6.50 -17.50 3.07
N PRO A 31 7.42 -18.15 2.35
CA PRO A 31 8.82 -17.79 2.43
C PRO A 31 8.97 -16.31 2.06
N GLU A 32 9.64 -15.54 2.91
CA GLU A 32 9.88 -14.13 2.62
C GLU A 32 10.53 -14.02 1.23
N PRO A 33 9.99 -13.13 0.36
CA PRO A 33 10.57 -12.94 -0.94
C PRO A 33 12.02 -12.53 -0.77
N GLN A 34 12.91 -13.27 -1.43
CA GLN A 34 14.35 -13.01 -1.40
C GLN A 34 14.59 -11.57 -1.84
N GLU A 35 15.05 -10.73 -0.91
CA GLU A 35 15.33 -9.32 -1.19
C GLU A 35 16.31 -9.25 -2.37
N ARG A 36 15.83 -8.71 -3.49
CA ARG A 36 16.70 -8.43 -4.62
C ARG A 36 17.66 -7.33 -4.19
N GLU A 37 18.96 -7.55 -4.31
CA GLU A 37 19.97 -6.50 -4.16
C GLU A 37 19.77 -5.43 -5.24
N ALA A 38 18.86 -4.50 -4.99
CA ALA A 38 18.60 -3.37 -5.86
C ALA A 38 19.70 -2.34 -5.66
N ARG A 39 20.69 -2.33 -6.56
CA ARG A 39 21.74 -1.31 -6.56
C ARG A 39 21.11 0.05 -6.82
N THR A 40 21.49 1.06 -6.03
CA THR A 40 21.07 2.45 -6.25
C THR A 40 21.50 2.90 -7.65
N GLN A 41 20.55 3.42 -8.43
CA GLN A 41 20.81 3.98 -9.75
C GLN A 41 20.53 5.48 -9.74
N TYR A 42 21.42 6.26 -10.36
CA TYR A 42 21.21 7.68 -10.59
C TYR A 42 20.61 7.88 -11.98
N ILE A 43 19.43 8.51 -12.02
CA ILE A 43 18.72 8.79 -13.27
C ILE A 43 18.74 10.31 -13.49
N HIS A 44 19.39 10.76 -14.56
CA HIS A 44 19.33 12.16 -14.96
C HIS A 44 18.01 12.43 -15.69
N VAL A 45 17.27 13.42 -15.20
CA VAL A 45 15.97 13.83 -15.75
C VAL A 45 15.93 15.32 -16.01
N TYR A 46 15.21 15.71 -17.07
CA TYR A 46 14.96 17.10 -17.44
C TYR A 46 13.48 17.44 -17.25
N PRO A 47 13.04 17.69 -15.99
CA PRO A 47 11.65 18.02 -15.72
C PRO A 47 11.32 19.43 -16.26
N LYS A 48 10.06 19.63 -16.67
CA LYS A 48 9.56 20.97 -17.02
C LYS A 48 9.49 21.90 -15.81
N SER A 49 9.20 21.34 -14.62
CA SER A 49 9.23 22.04 -13.33
C SER A 49 9.54 21.02 -12.23
N MET A 50 10.38 21.40 -11.26
CA MET A 50 10.68 20.59 -10.07
C MET A 50 9.73 20.90 -8.90
N LEU A 51 9.22 22.14 -8.84
CA LEU A 51 8.37 22.61 -7.76
C LEU A 51 6.91 22.64 -8.20
N ASN A 52 6.04 22.23 -7.28
CA ASN A 52 4.60 22.23 -7.40
C ASN A 52 4.02 23.30 -6.50
N ARG A 53 3.09 24.12 -7.01
CA ARG A 53 2.36 25.08 -6.16
C ARG A 53 1.34 24.34 -5.32
N VAL A 54 1.28 24.67 -4.04
CA VAL A 54 0.26 24.19 -3.12
C VAL A 54 -0.73 25.32 -2.89
N THR A 55 -2.00 25.08 -3.22
CA THR A 55 -3.08 26.07 -3.11
C THR A 55 -4.09 25.72 -2.02
N SER A 56 -3.86 24.63 -1.29
CA SER A 56 -4.75 24.23 -0.20
C SER A 56 -4.57 25.19 0.98
N PRO A 57 -5.68 25.70 1.56
CA PRO A 57 -5.62 26.56 2.74
C PRO A 57 -5.20 25.80 4.01
N ASP A 58 -5.25 24.46 3.99
CA ASP A 58 -4.97 23.60 5.13
C ASP A 58 -3.47 23.30 5.29
N ILE A 59 -2.66 23.64 4.28
CA ILE A 59 -1.24 23.37 4.23
C ILE A 59 -0.50 24.71 4.17
N GLY A 60 0.21 25.07 5.24
CA GLY A 60 0.91 26.37 5.37
C GLY A 60 2.12 26.56 4.45
N MET A 61 2.43 25.60 3.59
CA MET A 61 3.55 25.64 2.65
C MET A 61 3.03 26.01 1.26
N GLY A 62 3.60 27.03 0.61
CA GLY A 62 3.16 27.45 -0.74
C GLY A 62 3.68 26.57 -1.89
N TRP A 63 4.67 25.71 -1.61
CA TRP A 63 5.33 24.89 -2.62
C TRP A 63 5.65 23.51 -2.07
N SER A 64 5.57 22.51 -2.94
CA SER A 64 5.98 21.13 -2.68
C SER A 64 6.92 20.64 -3.77
N MET A 65 7.68 19.59 -3.48
CA MET A 65 8.64 18.98 -4.40
C MET A 65 8.44 17.47 -4.39
N ASN A 66 8.42 16.86 -5.58
CA ASN A 66 8.37 15.41 -5.72
C ASN A 66 9.70 14.88 -6.29
N PRO A 67 10.53 14.18 -5.48
CA PRO A 67 11.78 13.61 -5.95
C PRO A 67 11.60 12.29 -6.72
N TYR A 68 10.38 11.76 -6.83
CA TYR A 68 10.11 10.43 -7.36
C TYR A 68 9.66 10.43 -8.83
N GLN A 69 10.25 9.52 -9.62
CA GLN A 69 9.83 9.14 -10.99
C GLN A 69 8.99 7.85 -11.02
N GLY A 70 8.48 7.43 -9.87
CA GLY A 70 7.81 6.15 -9.69
C GLY A 70 7.99 5.68 -8.26
N CYS A 71 7.08 4.84 -7.79
CA CYS A 71 7.18 4.22 -6.47
C CYS A 71 6.79 2.75 -6.60
N GLU A 72 7.63 1.85 -6.11
CA GLU A 72 7.40 0.40 -6.15
C GLU A 72 6.23 -0.05 -5.29
N HIS A 73 5.82 0.76 -4.31
CA HIS A 73 4.65 0.51 -3.47
C HIS A 73 3.33 0.47 -4.26
N GLY A 74 3.27 1.13 -5.43
CA GLY A 74 2.14 0.99 -6.35
C GLY A 74 0.75 1.28 -5.76
N CYS A 75 0.63 2.22 -4.81
CA CYS A 75 -0.67 2.47 -4.18
C CYS A 75 -1.69 2.98 -5.21
N ILE A 76 -2.91 2.43 -5.18
CA ILE A 76 -4.01 2.74 -6.11
C ILE A 76 -4.36 4.25 -6.17
N TYR A 77 -4.15 4.97 -5.08
CA TYR A 77 -4.40 6.41 -4.97
C TYR A 77 -3.13 7.26 -5.20
N CYS A 78 -2.02 6.65 -5.63
CA CYS A 78 -0.76 7.34 -5.80
C CYS A 78 -0.62 7.93 -7.21
N TYR A 79 -0.38 9.23 -7.29
CA TYR A 79 -0.16 9.93 -8.57
C TYR A 79 1.16 9.53 -9.26
N THR A 80 2.12 8.93 -8.53
CA THR A 80 3.40 8.45 -9.07
C THR A 80 3.34 7.02 -9.59
N TRP A 81 2.17 6.36 -9.54
CA TRP A 81 2.02 5.00 -10.07
C TRP A 81 2.23 4.95 -11.60
N ASN A 82 1.68 5.93 -12.34
CA ASN A 82 1.80 5.98 -13.81
C ASN A 82 3.22 6.29 -14.30
N SER A 83 4.09 6.88 -13.47
CA SER A 83 5.48 7.17 -13.87
C SER A 83 6.38 5.93 -13.80
N SER A 84 5.96 4.86 -13.11
CA SER A 84 6.70 3.60 -13.09
C SER A 84 6.80 2.90 -14.46
N ASN A 85 5.91 3.22 -15.41
CA ASN A 85 5.83 2.56 -16.72
C ASN A 85 6.69 3.19 -17.83
N SER A 86 7.37 4.32 -17.59
CA SER A 86 8.23 4.96 -18.60
C SER A 86 9.67 4.43 -18.62
N ILE A 87 10.06 3.58 -17.67
CA ILE A 87 11.42 2.98 -17.58
C ILE A 87 11.44 1.52 -18.05
N ALA A 88 10.30 0.83 -18.13
CA ALA A 88 10.23 -0.61 -18.41
C ALA A 88 10.09 -1.01 -19.89
N THR A 89 10.09 -0.07 -20.85
CA THR A 89 9.87 -0.37 -22.28
C THR A 89 10.91 0.26 -23.22
N ARG A 90 12.20 0.15 -22.87
CA ARG A 90 13.29 0.28 -23.84
C ARG A 90 14.25 -0.90 -23.75
N SER A 91 13.82 -2.00 -24.36
CA SER A 91 14.67 -3.08 -24.89
C SER A 91 14.27 -3.30 -26.35
#